data_AF-A0A949SR78-F1
#
_entry.id   AF-A0A949SR78-F1
#
_cell.length_a   1.000
_cell.length_b   1.000
_cell.length_c   1.000
_cell.angle_alpha   90.00
_cell.angle_beta   90.00
_cell.angle_gamma   90.00
#
_symmetry.space_group_name_H-M   'P 1'
#
loop_
_entity.id
_entity.type
_entity.pdbx_description
1 polymer ?
#
loop_
_entity_poly.entity_id
_entity_poly.type
_entity_poly.pdbx_seq_one_letter_code
_entity_poly.pdbx_strand_id
1 'polypeptide(L)'
;MILCLESSLLGGHLSNEVPGLVTGQLHLAGVSRPVRVELVGNFMRDIAGCRVDFHNPLPNANLDDVAWMSQSQVGFTGVMTASNRVSRLPRRRRSGDSVLPDPAGLKNLLFFEWFNEQAQRILIQSWHLQLRVSAPQWPLSAEEEALQLRQARARRKHFLLSSRDAEPGGGTALHAPGMADPFEPMAVAGNPFADFDEPEPRPATTGKGDKGAADPGRRAVALARELKRFEQLLADTHEVRNRPAVVQLLSTVADLSAHLVHILKRFSVQDKSGWRFLVVDLEQSLPLFSAALNATDRLVQQSTPGTDRNWLGHVQASLLNIELRMRELLIQLR
;
A
#
# COMPACT_ATOMS: atom_id res chain seq x y z
N MET A 1 -13.76 6.68 10.23
CA MET A 1 -14.15 5.48 11.01
C MET A 1 -14.10 4.23 10.13
N ILE A 2 -13.81 3.03 10.66
CA ILE A 2 -13.79 1.76 9.88
C ILE A 2 -14.87 0.83 10.40
N LEU A 3 -15.72 0.31 9.52
CA LEU A 3 -16.80 -0.63 9.82
C LEU A 3 -16.57 -1.96 9.10
N CYS A 4 -16.63 -3.07 9.82
CA CYS A 4 -16.48 -4.42 9.25
C CYS A 4 -17.81 -5.17 9.37
N LEU A 5 -18.43 -5.52 8.23
CA LEU A 5 -19.80 -6.05 8.22
C LEU A 5 -19.89 -7.58 8.12
N GLU A 6 -18.79 -8.31 7.98
CA GLU A 6 -18.79 -9.76 7.69
C GLU A 6 -19.59 -10.61 8.69
N SER A 7 -19.58 -10.25 9.98
CA SER A 7 -20.33 -10.96 11.02
C SER A 7 -21.81 -10.57 11.03
N SER A 8 -22.11 -9.29 10.84
CA SER A 8 -23.45 -8.73 10.98
C SER A 8 -24.26 -8.81 9.68
N LEU A 9 -23.64 -9.18 8.55
CA LEU A 9 -24.30 -9.39 7.27
C LEU A 9 -25.14 -10.66 7.31
N LEU A 10 -26.44 -10.55 7.04
CA LEU A 10 -27.35 -11.69 6.86
C LEU A 10 -27.34 -12.17 5.40
N GLY A 11 -27.29 -11.20 4.49
CA GLY A 11 -27.25 -11.43 3.06
C GLY A 11 -27.52 -10.14 2.29
N GLY A 12 -27.61 -10.24 0.98
CA GLY A 12 -27.83 -9.09 0.13
C GLY A 12 -27.30 -9.33 -1.28
N HIS A 13 -27.30 -8.26 -2.06
CA HIS A 13 -26.74 -8.29 -3.39
C HIS A 13 -26.08 -6.95 -3.71
N LEU A 14 -25.02 -7.01 -4.50
CA LEU A 14 -24.42 -5.85 -5.15
C LEU A 14 -24.27 -6.16 -6.65
N SER A 15 -24.69 -5.23 -7.50
CA SER A 15 -24.64 -5.33 -8.95
C SER A 15 -23.70 -4.27 -9.51
N ASN A 16 -22.81 -4.69 -10.40
CA ASN A 16 -21.99 -3.83 -11.24
C ASN A 16 -22.29 -4.10 -12.72
N GLU A 17 -23.54 -4.44 -13.04
CA GLU A 17 -23.98 -4.69 -14.43
C GLU A 17 -23.90 -3.44 -15.31
N VAL A 18 -23.90 -2.24 -14.70
CA VAL A 18 -23.68 -0.96 -15.38
C VAL A 18 -22.25 -0.49 -15.11
N PRO A 19 -21.42 -0.22 -16.14
CA PRO A 19 -20.09 0.31 -15.96
C PRO A 19 -20.09 1.64 -15.19
N GLY A 20 -19.17 1.76 -14.24
CA GLY A 20 -18.98 2.93 -13.38
C GLY A 20 -19.95 3.04 -12.20
N LEU A 21 -20.87 2.08 -12.03
CA LEU A 21 -21.89 2.12 -10.99
C LEU A 21 -22.02 0.76 -10.30
N VAL A 22 -21.96 0.77 -8.97
CA VAL A 22 -22.29 -0.38 -8.11
C VAL A 22 -23.53 -0.04 -7.32
N THR A 23 -24.59 -0.82 -7.48
CA THR A 23 -25.84 -0.65 -6.71
C THR A 23 -26.22 -1.92 -5.98
N GLY A 24 -27.02 -1.82 -4.92
CA GLY A 24 -27.58 -3.01 -4.31
C GLY A 24 -28.19 -2.79 -2.94
N GLN A 25 -28.38 -3.89 -2.24
CA GLN A 25 -29.03 -3.91 -0.93
C GLN A 25 -28.35 -4.89 0.02
N LEU A 26 -28.10 -4.46 1.24
CA LEU A 26 -27.52 -5.26 2.32
C LEU A 26 -28.55 -5.47 3.44
N HIS A 27 -28.72 -6.70 3.87
CA HIS A 27 -29.51 -7.05 5.05
C HIS A 27 -28.55 -7.29 6.20
N LEU A 28 -28.70 -6.50 7.27
CA LEU A 28 -27.84 -6.57 8.45
C LEU A 28 -28.63 -7.01 9.68
N ALA A 29 -28.00 -7.77 10.55
CA ALA A 29 -28.53 -8.17 11.83
C ALA A 29 -28.82 -6.93 12.69
N GLY A 30 -30.05 -6.84 13.22
CA GLY A 30 -30.49 -5.70 14.04
C GLY A 30 -31.05 -4.51 13.26
N VAL A 31 -31.01 -4.51 11.92
CA VAL A 31 -31.60 -3.45 11.09
C VAL A 31 -32.84 -3.97 10.40
N SER A 32 -34.00 -3.35 10.66
CA SER A 32 -35.29 -3.79 10.12
C SER A 32 -35.47 -3.51 8.63
N ARG A 33 -34.74 -2.54 8.07
CA ARG A 33 -34.79 -2.16 6.65
C ARG A 33 -33.46 -2.48 5.97
N PRO A 34 -33.48 -2.99 4.73
CA PRO A 34 -32.26 -3.21 3.97
C PRO A 34 -31.56 -1.88 3.72
N VAL A 35 -30.23 -1.92 3.84
CA VAL A 35 -29.36 -0.77 3.57
C VAL A 35 -29.16 -0.69 2.07
N ARG A 36 -29.51 0.45 1.48
CA ARG A 36 -29.31 0.68 0.05
C ARG A 36 -27.88 1.14 -0.19
N VAL A 37 -27.25 0.58 -1.22
CA VAL A 37 -25.89 0.89 -1.62
C VAL A 37 -25.91 1.45 -3.03
N GLU A 38 -25.33 2.63 -3.23
CA GLU A 38 -25.16 3.30 -4.52
C GLU A 38 -23.75 3.92 -4.56
N LEU A 39 -22.83 3.28 -5.27
CA LEU A 39 -21.42 3.63 -5.26
C LEU A 39 -20.92 3.90 -6.67
N VAL A 40 -20.07 4.92 -6.80
CA VAL A 40 -19.40 5.25 -8.05
C VAL A 40 -18.08 4.48 -8.17
N GLY A 41 -17.97 3.72 -9.25
CA GLY A 41 -16.82 2.88 -9.60
C GLY A 41 -17.26 1.47 -9.98
N ASN A 42 -16.29 0.55 -10.07
CA ASN A 42 -16.53 -0.82 -10.56
C ASN A 42 -16.10 -1.88 -9.55
N PHE A 43 -16.49 -3.12 -9.82
CA PHE A 43 -15.82 -4.29 -9.29
C PHE A 43 -14.50 -4.56 -10.01
N MET A 44 -13.68 -5.45 -9.45
CA MET A 44 -12.44 -5.91 -10.09
C MET A 44 -12.76 -6.94 -11.18
N ARG A 45 -11.76 -7.26 -12.00
CA ARG A 45 -11.92 -8.04 -13.24
C ARG A 45 -12.59 -9.40 -13.03
N ASP A 46 -12.42 -10.01 -11.86
CA ASP A 46 -12.98 -11.32 -11.54
C ASP A 46 -14.52 -11.36 -11.47
N ILE A 47 -15.15 -10.22 -11.18
CA ILE A 47 -16.61 -10.09 -11.05
C ILE A 47 -17.16 -8.82 -11.73
N ALA A 48 -16.36 -8.16 -12.57
CA ALA A 48 -16.79 -6.98 -13.33
C ALA A 48 -17.98 -7.33 -14.24
N GLY A 49 -18.95 -6.43 -14.31
CA GLY A 49 -20.19 -6.66 -15.06
C GLY A 49 -21.15 -7.66 -14.44
N CYS A 50 -20.84 -8.23 -13.27
CA CYS A 50 -21.68 -9.21 -12.61
C CYS A 50 -22.53 -8.59 -11.50
N ARG A 51 -23.60 -9.31 -11.17
CA ARG A 51 -24.31 -9.21 -9.91
C ARG A 51 -23.81 -10.30 -8.97
N VAL A 52 -23.47 -9.89 -7.76
CA VAL A 52 -23.01 -10.77 -6.69
C VAL A 52 -24.08 -10.80 -5.60
N ASP A 53 -24.80 -11.90 -5.50
CA ASP A 53 -25.68 -12.19 -4.37
C ASP A 53 -24.87 -12.97 -3.32
N PHE A 54 -24.99 -12.57 -2.06
CA PHE A 54 -24.31 -13.24 -0.95
C PHE A 54 -25.28 -13.53 0.18
N HIS A 55 -25.05 -14.67 0.82
CA HIS A 55 -25.80 -15.13 1.98
C HIS A 55 -24.84 -15.58 3.08
N ASN A 56 -25.11 -15.16 4.31
CA ASN A 56 -24.33 -15.59 5.46
C ASN A 56 -25.02 -16.77 6.16
N PRO A 57 -24.43 -17.99 6.11
CA PRO A 57 -24.98 -19.12 6.82
C PRO A 57 -24.77 -19.06 8.34
N LEU A 58 -23.85 -18.21 8.82
CA LEU A 58 -23.47 -18.07 10.23
C LEU A 58 -23.50 -16.59 10.66
N PRO A 59 -24.69 -15.94 10.65
CA PRO A 59 -24.80 -14.55 11.06
C PRO A 59 -24.52 -14.42 12.55
N ASN A 60 -23.64 -13.50 12.92
CA ASN A 60 -23.44 -13.13 14.31
C ASN A 60 -23.91 -11.68 14.50
N ALA A 61 -24.89 -11.50 15.40
CA ALA A 61 -25.49 -10.22 15.71
C ALA A 61 -24.55 -9.38 16.57
N ASN A 62 -23.39 -8.99 16.03
CA ASN A 62 -22.59 -7.95 16.66
C ASN A 62 -23.26 -6.61 16.35
N LEU A 63 -24.02 -6.11 17.33
CA LEU A 63 -24.91 -4.95 17.23
C LEU A 63 -24.15 -3.61 17.23
N ASP A 64 -22.92 -3.58 17.74
CA ASP A 64 -22.18 -2.33 18.00
C ASP A 64 -21.68 -1.64 16.72
N ASP A 65 -21.24 -2.41 15.71
CA ASP A 65 -20.71 -1.83 14.46
C ASP A 65 -21.83 -1.36 13.52
N VAL A 66 -23.04 -1.91 13.67
CA VAL A 66 -24.19 -1.62 12.79
C VAL A 66 -24.95 -0.38 13.22
N ALA A 67 -24.89 -0.01 14.51
CA ALA A 67 -25.57 1.16 15.06
C ALA A 67 -25.14 2.50 14.41
N TRP A 68 -23.90 2.56 13.90
CA TRP A 68 -23.32 3.75 13.30
C TRP A 68 -23.52 3.86 11.79
N MET A 69 -24.29 2.93 11.20
CA MET A 69 -24.39 2.80 9.76
C MET A 69 -25.67 3.46 9.21
N SER A 70 -25.51 4.37 8.26
CA SER A 70 -26.63 5.00 7.55
C SER A 70 -27.39 4.00 6.69
N GLN A 71 -28.72 4.16 6.58
CA GLN A 71 -29.58 3.31 5.72
C GLN A 71 -29.32 3.50 4.22
N SER A 72 -28.79 4.65 3.82
CA SER A 72 -28.32 4.92 2.46
C SER A 72 -26.80 5.02 2.49
N GLN A 73 -26.14 4.18 1.70
CA GLN A 73 -24.70 4.17 1.51
C GLN A 73 -24.40 4.71 0.11
N VAL A 74 -24.20 6.02 0.04
CA VAL A 74 -23.76 6.72 -1.16
C VAL A 74 -22.27 7.00 -1.04
N GLY A 75 -21.51 6.78 -2.10
CA GLY A 75 -20.09 7.08 -2.11
C GLY A 75 -19.31 6.40 -3.24
N PHE A 76 -18.12 5.91 -2.91
CA PHE A 76 -17.12 5.49 -3.90
C PHE A 76 -16.61 4.10 -3.63
N THR A 77 -16.49 3.30 -4.68
CA THR A 77 -15.88 1.97 -4.55
C THR A 77 -14.38 2.11 -4.27
N GLY A 78 -13.89 1.26 -3.37
CA GLY A 78 -12.48 0.94 -3.20
C GLY A 78 -12.16 -0.33 -3.99
N VAL A 79 -11.39 -1.25 -3.38
CA VAL A 79 -11.17 -2.57 -4.00
C VAL A 79 -12.36 -3.49 -3.72
N MET A 80 -12.97 -4.04 -4.78
CA MET A 80 -14.12 -4.95 -4.68
C MET A 80 -13.92 -6.22 -5.52
N THR A 81 -13.51 -7.33 -4.90
CA THR A 81 -13.14 -8.59 -5.56
C THR A 81 -13.66 -9.82 -4.78
N ALA A 82 -13.92 -10.92 -5.47
CA ALA A 82 -14.27 -12.22 -4.91
C ALA A 82 -13.13 -13.26 -5.02
N SER A 83 -12.06 -12.97 -5.76
CA SER A 83 -10.97 -13.91 -6.03
C SER A 83 -9.68 -13.66 -5.23
N ASN A 84 -9.74 -12.92 -4.12
CA ASN A 84 -8.54 -12.62 -3.34
C ASN A 84 -8.09 -13.87 -2.57
N ARG A 85 -6.90 -14.40 -2.86
CA ARG A 85 -6.41 -15.65 -2.26
C ARG A 85 -5.70 -15.39 -0.95
N VAL A 86 -6.23 -15.93 0.15
CA VAL A 86 -5.64 -15.77 1.49
C VAL A 86 -5.54 -17.10 2.21
N SER A 87 -4.44 -17.29 2.95
CA SER A 87 -4.21 -18.42 3.86
C SER A 87 -4.48 -18.07 5.33
N ARG A 88 -4.61 -16.78 5.64
CA ARG A 88 -4.99 -16.23 6.94
C ARG A 88 -5.88 -15.01 6.74
N LEU A 89 -6.86 -14.84 7.61
CA LEU A 89 -7.70 -13.64 7.57
C LEU A 89 -6.86 -12.39 7.91
N PRO A 90 -7.03 -11.27 7.19
CA PRO A 90 -6.42 -10.00 7.58
C PRO A 90 -6.85 -9.63 9.00
N ARG A 91 -5.89 -9.42 9.92
CA ARG A 91 -6.19 -9.15 11.34
C ARG A 91 -7.12 -7.94 11.48
N ARG A 92 -8.27 -8.13 12.15
CA ARG A 92 -9.10 -7.04 12.68
C ARG A 92 -8.28 -6.23 13.70
N ARG A 93 -8.50 -4.90 13.77
CA ARG A 93 -7.84 -4.03 14.77
C ARG A 93 -8.20 -4.38 16.22
N ARG A 94 -9.34 -5.04 16.46
CA ARG A 94 -9.71 -5.59 17.77
C ARG A 94 -9.17 -7.02 17.90
N SER A 95 -8.07 -7.13 18.63
CA SER A 95 -7.46 -8.39 19.06
C SER A 95 -8.49 -9.25 19.81
N GLY A 96 -8.81 -10.45 19.30
CA GLY A 96 -9.60 -11.46 20.02
C GLY A 96 -10.95 -11.83 19.40
N ASP A 97 -11.46 -11.04 18.44
CA ASP A 97 -12.87 -11.11 18.01
C ASP A 97 -13.08 -11.75 16.62
N SER A 98 -12.11 -12.53 16.13
CA SER A 98 -12.36 -13.37 14.95
C SER A 98 -13.25 -14.52 15.39
N VAL A 99 -14.57 -14.30 15.31
CA VAL A 99 -15.61 -15.31 15.57
C VAL A 99 -15.38 -16.57 14.72
N LEU A 100 -14.67 -16.42 13.59
CA LEU A 100 -14.44 -17.49 12.64
C LEU A 100 -12.97 -17.90 12.61
N PRO A 101 -12.71 -19.22 12.49
CA PRO A 101 -11.34 -19.73 12.37
C PRO A 101 -10.68 -19.26 11.07
N ASP A 102 -9.36 -19.26 11.06
CA ASP A 102 -8.60 -19.08 9.82
C ASP A 102 -8.99 -20.15 8.79
N PRO A 103 -9.01 -19.82 7.49
CA PRO A 103 -9.35 -20.78 6.46
C PRO A 103 -8.34 -21.93 6.45
N ALA A 104 -8.85 -23.17 6.42
CA ALA A 104 -8.01 -24.34 6.16
C ALA A 104 -7.47 -24.29 4.73
N GLY A 105 -6.20 -23.88 4.58
CA GLY A 105 -5.52 -23.76 3.28
C GLY A 105 -5.83 -22.46 2.54
N LEU A 106 -5.48 -22.42 1.25
CA LEU A 106 -5.68 -21.24 0.40
C LEU A 106 -7.14 -21.18 -0.07
N LYS A 107 -7.90 -20.20 0.42
CA LYS A 107 -9.30 -19.99 0.01
C LYS A 107 -9.46 -18.64 -0.69
N ASN A 108 -10.51 -18.54 -1.51
CA ASN A 108 -10.94 -17.27 -2.09
C ASN A 108 -11.67 -16.46 -1.02
N LEU A 109 -11.28 -15.21 -0.88
CA LEU A 109 -11.84 -14.24 0.04
C LEU A 109 -12.65 -13.22 -0.76
N LEU A 110 -13.92 -13.07 -0.40
CA LEU A 110 -14.69 -11.90 -0.76
C LEU A 110 -14.12 -10.69 -0.02
N PHE A 111 -13.63 -9.72 -0.76
CA PHE A 111 -13.11 -8.46 -0.24
C PHE A 111 -13.83 -7.31 -0.93
N PHE A 112 -14.75 -6.67 -0.22
CA PHE A 112 -15.37 -5.43 -0.66
C PHE A 112 -14.99 -4.29 0.26
N GLU A 113 -14.54 -3.19 -0.34
CA GLU A 113 -14.18 -1.96 0.32
C GLU A 113 -14.85 -0.79 -0.39
N TRP A 114 -15.44 0.11 0.38
CA TRP A 114 -15.94 1.39 -0.12
C TRP A 114 -15.87 2.48 0.94
N PHE A 115 -16.05 3.70 0.47
CA PHE A 115 -16.03 4.92 1.28
C PHE A 115 -17.35 5.64 1.09
N ASN A 116 -18.03 5.98 2.18
CA ASN A 116 -19.28 6.73 2.11
C ASN A 116 -19.06 8.25 2.31
N GLU A 117 -20.11 9.02 2.04
CA GLU A 117 -20.13 10.48 2.24
C GLU A 117 -19.85 10.89 3.69
N GLN A 118 -20.17 10.04 4.67
CA GLN A 118 -19.91 10.28 6.10
C GLN A 118 -18.45 10.02 6.50
N ALA A 119 -17.52 9.91 5.55
CA ALA A 119 -16.12 9.58 5.80
C ALA A 119 -15.95 8.31 6.67
N GLN A 120 -16.78 7.31 6.41
CA GLN A 120 -16.64 5.95 6.91
C GLN A 120 -16.06 5.07 5.81
N ARG A 121 -15.19 4.15 6.21
CA ARG A 121 -14.65 3.08 5.36
C ARG A 121 -15.33 1.79 5.76
N ILE A 122 -16.09 1.22 4.84
CA ILE A 122 -16.83 -0.02 5.08
C ILE A 122 -16.08 -1.17 4.41
N LEU A 123 -16.01 -2.30 5.11
CA LEU A 123 -15.29 -3.50 4.70
C LEU A 123 -16.20 -4.73 4.87
N ILE A 124 -16.23 -5.57 3.84
CA ILE A 124 -16.72 -6.95 3.91
C ILE A 124 -15.55 -7.85 3.56
N GLN A 125 -15.10 -8.66 4.52
CA GLN A 125 -13.99 -9.60 4.34
C GLN A 125 -14.43 -10.98 4.79
N SER A 126 -14.74 -11.86 3.84
CA SER A 126 -15.26 -13.18 4.21
C SER A 126 -14.90 -14.28 3.22
N TRP A 127 -14.54 -15.44 3.74
CA TRP A 127 -14.32 -16.67 2.98
C TRP A 127 -15.48 -17.69 3.11
N HIS A 128 -16.41 -17.47 4.05
CA HIS A 128 -17.48 -18.42 4.40
C HIS A 128 -18.86 -18.01 3.86
N LEU A 129 -18.99 -16.80 3.30
CA LEU A 129 -20.23 -16.36 2.65
C LEU A 129 -20.50 -17.24 1.43
N GLN A 130 -21.75 -17.65 1.27
CA GLN A 130 -22.20 -18.31 0.06
C GLN A 130 -22.45 -17.26 -1.00
N LEU A 131 -21.75 -17.36 -2.13
CA LEU A 131 -21.82 -16.41 -3.23
C LEU A 131 -22.54 -17.02 -4.43
N ARG A 132 -23.41 -16.24 -5.07
CA ARG A 132 -23.92 -16.49 -6.42
C ARG A 132 -23.53 -15.30 -7.28
N VAL A 133 -22.87 -15.57 -8.39
CA VAL A 133 -22.40 -14.55 -9.34
C VAL A 133 -23.15 -14.76 -10.65
N SER A 134 -23.75 -13.70 -11.18
CA SER A 134 -24.41 -13.73 -12.50
C SER A 134 -23.39 -13.76 -13.64
N ALA A 135 -23.88 -13.95 -14.87
CA ALA A 135 -23.04 -13.78 -16.05
C ALA A 135 -22.58 -12.31 -16.19
N PRO A 136 -21.33 -12.06 -16.60
CA PRO A 136 -20.83 -10.70 -16.79
C PRO A 136 -21.53 -10.03 -17.97
N GLN A 137 -22.10 -8.86 -17.74
CA GLN A 137 -22.71 -8.03 -18.80
C GLN A 137 -21.67 -7.25 -19.61
N TRP A 138 -20.51 -6.99 -19.00
CA TRP A 138 -19.40 -6.32 -19.65
C TRP A 138 -18.07 -6.78 -19.01
N PRO A 139 -17.00 -6.91 -19.79
CA PRO A 139 -15.68 -7.29 -19.28
C PRO A 139 -14.85 -6.06 -18.88
N LEU A 140 -13.98 -6.22 -17.89
CA LEU A 140 -12.95 -5.24 -17.53
C LEU A 140 -11.59 -5.68 -18.07
N SER A 141 -10.87 -4.80 -18.76
CA SER A 141 -9.52 -5.11 -19.24
C SER A 141 -8.49 -5.07 -18.11
N ALA A 142 -7.32 -5.68 -18.35
CA ALA A 142 -6.21 -5.66 -17.37
C ALA A 142 -5.64 -4.24 -17.14
N GLU A 143 -5.69 -3.38 -18.16
CA GLU A 143 -5.21 -1.99 -18.07
C GLU A 143 -6.16 -1.14 -17.22
N GLU A 144 -7.48 -1.29 -17.44
CA GLU A 144 -8.51 -0.62 -16.64
C GLU A 144 -8.48 -1.11 -15.18
N GLU A 145 -8.29 -2.41 -14.96
CA GLU A 145 -8.09 -2.96 -13.60
C GLU A 145 -6.87 -2.33 -12.90
N ALA A 146 -5.75 -2.16 -13.61
CA ALA A 146 -4.57 -1.52 -13.06
C ALA A 146 -4.80 -0.03 -12.75
N LEU A 147 -5.59 0.68 -13.56
CA LEU A 147 -6.01 2.05 -13.27
C LEU A 147 -6.93 2.10 -12.05
N GLN A 148 -7.92 1.22 -11.96
CA GLN A 148 -8.86 1.13 -10.85
C GLN A 148 -8.16 0.77 -9.53
N LEU A 149 -7.16 -0.13 -9.57
CA LEU A 149 -6.30 -0.40 -8.42
C LEU A 149 -5.54 0.85 -7.95
N ARG A 150 -5.00 1.64 -8.88
CA ARG A 150 -4.30 2.89 -8.55
C ARG A 150 -5.27 3.90 -7.94
N GLN A 151 -6.45 4.08 -8.51
CA GLN A 151 -7.49 4.96 -7.98
C GLN A 151 -7.97 4.51 -6.60
N ALA A 152 -8.22 3.21 -6.39
CA ALA A 152 -8.61 2.66 -5.09
C ALA A 152 -7.51 2.89 -4.03
N ARG A 153 -6.23 2.71 -4.39
CA ARG A 153 -5.09 3.01 -3.50
C ARG A 153 -5.02 4.50 -3.17
N ALA A 154 -5.24 5.38 -4.15
CA ALA A 154 -5.26 6.83 -3.94
C ALA A 154 -6.42 7.25 -3.01
N ARG A 155 -7.64 6.77 -3.25
CA ARG A 155 -8.81 7.01 -2.39
C ARG A 155 -8.56 6.54 -0.96
N ARG A 156 -8.00 5.34 -0.81
CA ARG A 156 -7.63 4.80 0.51
C ARG A 156 -6.56 5.65 1.20
N LYS A 157 -5.52 6.08 0.48
CA LYS A 157 -4.48 6.98 1.01
C LYS A 157 -5.10 8.30 1.45
N HIS A 158 -5.95 8.89 0.62
CA HIS A 158 -6.67 10.12 0.94
C HIS A 158 -7.48 9.95 2.22
N PHE A 159 -8.33 8.92 2.32
CA PHE A 159 -9.11 8.64 3.53
C PHE A 159 -8.24 8.49 4.80
N LEU A 160 -7.12 7.79 4.71
CA LEU A 160 -6.23 7.58 5.85
C LEU A 160 -5.55 8.88 6.29
N LEU A 161 -5.19 9.75 5.35
CA LEU A 161 -4.53 11.03 5.62
C LEU A 161 -5.53 12.14 6.02
N SER A 162 -6.67 12.25 5.34
CA SER A 162 -7.71 13.24 5.64
C SER A 162 -8.39 12.99 6.99
N SER A 163 -8.41 11.74 7.48
CA SER A 163 -8.87 11.46 8.85
C SER A 163 -7.98 12.06 9.95
N ARG A 164 -6.80 12.62 9.61
CA ARG A 164 -5.97 13.39 10.53
C ARG A 164 -6.28 14.90 10.55
N ASP A 165 -6.89 15.45 9.49
CA ASP A 165 -6.95 16.92 9.29
C ASP A 165 -8.31 17.49 8.81
N ALA A 166 -9.41 16.74 8.73
CA ALA A 166 -10.63 17.26 8.08
C ALA A 166 -11.69 17.90 9.02
N GLU A 167 -11.77 19.23 8.95
CA GLU A 167 -13.00 20.03 9.09
C GLU A 167 -14.10 19.55 8.10
N PRO A 168 -15.40 19.64 8.45
CA PRO A 168 -16.49 19.09 7.67
C PRO A 168 -16.89 20.02 6.50
N GLY A 169 -16.29 19.83 5.32
CA GLY A 169 -16.73 20.59 4.14
C GLY A 169 -16.07 20.32 2.78
N GLY A 170 -14.96 19.59 2.71
CA GLY A 170 -14.19 19.44 1.46
C GLY A 170 -14.65 18.34 0.49
N GLY A 171 -15.69 17.56 0.84
CA GLY A 171 -16.05 16.32 0.13
C GLY A 171 -16.60 16.50 -1.28
N THR A 172 -17.06 17.69 -1.66
CA THR A 172 -17.85 17.89 -2.89
C THR A 172 -17.01 18.11 -4.15
N ALA A 173 -15.71 18.40 -4.03
CA ALA A 173 -14.88 18.88 -5.15
C ALA A 173 -14.25 17.77 -6.03
N LEU A 174 -14.49 16.49 -5.74
CA LEU A 174 -13.89 15.36 -6.47
C LEU A 174 -14.89 14.63 -7.40
N HIS A 175 -16.14 15.12 -7.56
CA HIS A 175 -17.30 14.21 -7.69
C HIS A 175 -18.42 14.60 -8.70
N ALA A 176 -18.12 14.86 -9.98
CA ALA A 176 -19.17 14.85 -11.03
C ALA A 176 -18.82 13.90 -12.19
N PRO A 177 -19.75 13.03 -12.64
CA PRO A 177 -19.54 12.24 -13.85
C PRO A 177 -19.45 13.20 -15.05
N GLY A 178 -18.29 13.21 -15.72
CA GLY A 178 -17.97 14.15 -16.81
C GLY A 178 -17.04 15.31 -16.43
N MET A 179 -16.60 15.43 -15.17
CA MET A 179 -15.51 16.32 -14.78
C MET A 179 -14.17 15.57 -14.76
N ALA A 180 -13.10 16.25 -15.20
CA ALA A 180 -11.75 15.71 -15.21
C ALA A 180 -11.31 15.31 -13.80
N ASP A 181 -10.71 14.13 -13.68
CA ASP A 181 -10.14 13.63 -12.42
C ASP A 181 -9.05 14.63 -11.97
N PRO A 182 -9.13 15.23 -10.77
CA PRO A 182 -8.07 16.11 -10.26
C PRO A 182 -6.75 15.37 -10.01
N PHE A 183 -6.74 14.05 -10.20
CA PHE A 183 -5.58 13.17 -10.16
C PHE A 183 -5.26 12.52 -11.52
N GLU A 184 -6.02 12.80 -12.58
CA GLU A 184 -5.51 12.58 -13.94
C GLU A 184 -4.31 13.51 -14.13
N PRO A 185 -3.14 13.01 -14.54
CA PRO A 185 -2.08 13.90 -14.97
C PRO A 185 -2.63 14.69 -16.15
N MET A 186 -2.91 15.98 -15.95
CA MET A 186 -3.19 16.88 -17.05
C MET A 186 -2.08 16.68 -18.07
N ALA A 187 -2.45 16.40 -19.33
CA ALA A 187 -1.51 16.51 -20.42
C ALA A 187 -0.83 17.87 -20.26
N VAL A 188 0.47 17.86 -20.01
CA VAL A 188 1.27 19.06 -19.77
C VAL A 188 1.22 19.87 -21.07
N ALA A 189 0.22 20.74 -21.17
CA ALA A 189 0.06 21.64 -22.29
C ALA A 189 1.09 22.75 -22.10
N GLY A 190 2.24 22.55 -22.75
CA GLY A 190 3.36 23.48 -22.70
C GLY A 190 4.42 23.07 -21.68
N ASN A 191 5.68 23.27 -22.05
CA ASN A 191 6.82 23.03 -21.18
C ASN A 191 6.70 23.94 -19.94
N PRO A 192 6.54 23.41 -18.71
CA PRO A 192 6.30 24.19 -17.50
C PRO A 192 7.55 24.98 -17.02
N PHE A 193 8.58 25.04 -17.86
CA PHE A 193 9.83 25.76 -17.64
C PHE A 193 10.04 26.90 -18.66
N ALA A 194 9.06 27.21 -19.51
CA ALA A 194 9.22 28.22 -20.56
C ALA A 194 9.36 29.67 -20.05
N ASP A 195 8.96 29.95 -18.79
CA ASP A 195 9.01 31.30 -18.19
C ASP A 195 10.16 31.50 -17.19
N PHE A 196 11.12 30.58 -17.12
CA PHE A 196 12.38 30.86 -16.44
C PHE A 196 13.33 31.49 -17.46
N ASP A 197 13.58 32.80 -17.32
CA ASP A 197 14.69 33.46 -17.99
C ASP A 197 15.94 32.58 -17.84
N GLU A 198 16.57 32.25 -18.98
CA GLU A 198 17.82 31.50 -19.00
C GLU A 198 18.79 32.14 -18.02
N PRO A 199 19.32 31.40 -17.03
CA PRO A 199 20.32 31.97 -16.15
C PRO A 199 21.55 32.29 -17.01
N GLU A 200 21.94 33.57 -17.03
CA GLU A 200 23.18 34.01 -17.68
C GLU A 200 24.34 33.08 -17.32
N PRO A 201 25.20 32.72 -18.30
CA PRO A 201 26.27 31.78 -18.07
C PRO A 201 27.26 32.38 -17.06
N ARG A 202 27.24 31.84 -15.84
CA ARG A 202 28.24 32.19 -14.82
C ARG A 202 29.64 31.81 -15.33
N PRO A 203 30.65 32.67 -15.11
CA PRO A 203 31.99 32.44 -15.62
C PRO A 203 32.58 31.18 -14.99
N ALA A 204 33.28 30.41 -15.82
CA ALA A 204 33.95 29.18 -15.45
C ALA A 204 34.94 29.42 -14.30
N THR A 205 34.56 29.04 -13.09
CA THR A 205 35.50 28.87 -11.99
C THR A 205 36.25 27.57 -12.21
N THR A 206 37.52 27.72 -12.61
CA THR A 206 38.53 26.68 -12.62
C THR A 206 38.82 26.23 -11.19
N GLY A 207 37.98 25.32 -10.67
CA GLY A 207 38.23 24.56 -9.46
C GLY A 207 38.62 23.13 -9.83
N LYS A 208 39.93 22.84 -9.85
CA LYS A 208 40.47 21.48 -9.88
C LYS A 208 39.97 20.72 -8.65
N GLY A 209 39.08 19.75 -8.86
CA GLY A 209 38.56 18.84 -7.85
C GLY A 209 37.97 17.60 -8.50
N ASP A 210 38.87 16.71 -8.93
CA ASP A 210 38.69 15.30 -9.26
C ASP A 210 37.41 14.85 -10.00
N LYS A 211 37.52 14.81 -11.33
CA LYS A 211 36.59 14.13 -12.25
C LYS A 211 36.72 12.60 -12.10
N GLY A 212 36.11 12.05 -11.05
CA GLY A 212 35.69 10.66 -11.06
C GLY A 212 34.36 10.55 -11.79
N ALA A 213 34.36 10.35 -13.11
CA ALA A 213 33.16 10.00 -13.86
C ALA A 213 32.50 8.78 -13.18
N ALA A 214 31.43 9.02 -12.44
CA ALA A 214 30.86 8.06 -11.54
C ALA A 214 30.01 7.05 -12.33
N ASP A 215 30.65 5.96 -12.69
CA ASP A 215 30.04 4.80 -13.33
C ASP A 215 28.96 4.18 -12.42
N PRO A 216 27.68 4.13 -12.86
CA PRO A 216 26.59 3.53 -12.07
C PRO A 216 26.86 2.06 -11.73
N GLY A 217 27.65 1.35 -12.55
CA GLY A 217 28.10 -0.01 -12.27
C GLY A 217 29.00 -0.08 -11.02
N ARG A 218 29.97 0.82 -10.91
CA ARG A 218 30.85 0.89 -9.71
C ARG A 218 30.06 1.22 -8.45
N ARG A 219 29.05 2.10 -8.54
CA ARG A 219 28.19 2.45 -7.40
C ARG A 219 27.26 1.31 -6.99
N ALA A 220 26.70 0.59 -7.96
CA ALA A 220 25.91 -0.62 -7.70
C ALA A 220 26.75 -1.70 -6.97
N VAL A 221 27.99 -1.92 -7.40
CA VAL A 221 28.93 -2.85 -6.73
C VAL A 221 29.28 -2.37 -5.32
N ALA A 222 29.50 -1.08 -5.12
CA ALA A 222 29.77 -0.52 -3.80
C ALA A 222 28.57 -0.69 -2.85
N LEU A 223 27.35 -0.42 -3.33
CA LEU A 223 26.11 -0.63 -2.57
C LEU A 223 25.92 -2.11 -2.22
N ALA A 224 26.13 -3.03 -3.16
CA ALA A 224 26.04 -4.46 -2.91
C ALA A 224 27.05 -4.95 -1.85
N ARG A 225 28.24 -4.34 -1.79
CA ARG A 225 29.24 -4.66 -0.76
C ARG A 225 28.80 -4.21 0.64
N GLU A 226 28.24 -3.01 0.77
CA GLU A 226 27.72 -2.52 2.05
C GLU A 226 26.52 -3.33 2.53
N LEU A 227 25.60 -3.70 1.63
CA LEU A 227 24.46 -4.56 1.97
C LEU A 227 24.91 -5.94 2.46
N LYS A 228 25.94 -6.53 1.83
CA LYS A 228 26.50 -7.80 2.30
C LYS A 228 27.23 -7.67 3.64
N ARG A 229 27.89 -6.54 3.89
CA ARG A 229 28.52 -6.25 5.19
C ARG A 229 27.47 -6.12 6.29
N PHE A 230 26.36 -5.45 6.00
CA PHE A 230 25.22 -5.34 6.90
C PHE A 230 24.61 -6.70 7.23
N GLU A 231 24.42 -7.58 6.24
CA GLU A 231 23.94 -8.95 6.44
C GLU A 231 24.85 -9.75 7.38
N GLN A 232 26.18 -9.65 7.19
CA GLN A 232 27.16 -10.31 8.07
C GLN A 232 27.09 -9.78 9.50
N LEU A 233 26.93 -8.47 9.69
CA LEU A 233 26.78 -7.86 11.02
C LEU A 233 25.52 -8.35 11.77
N LEU A 234 24.48 -8.73 11.04
CA LEU A 234 23.24 -9.27 11.60
C LEU A 234 23.26 -10.79 11.81
N ALA A 235 24.17 -11.52 11.17
CA ALA A 235 24.33 -12.97 11.39
C ALA A 235 24.90 -13.30 12.77
N ASP A 236 25.73 -12.41 13.33
CA ASP A 236 26.38 -12.59 14.65
C ASP A 236 25.52 -12.13 15.84
N THR A 237 24.21 -11.94 15.66
CA THR A 237 23.34 -11.27 16.64
C THR A 237 22.90 -12.21 17.78
N HIS A 238 23.64 -12.25 18.89
CA HIS A 238 23.26 -13.04 20.08
C HIS A 238 22.51 -12.27 21.18
N GLU A 239 22.45 -10.93 21.17
CA GLU A 239 22.07 -10.18 22.40
C GLU A 239 21.01 -9.06 22.25
N VAL A 240 20.31 -8.92 21.11
CA VAL A 240 19.16 -7.98 21.01
C VAL A 240 17.88 -8.62 21.56
N ARG A 241 17.94 -9.29 22.72
CA ARG A 241 16.79 -10.03 23.29
C ARG A 241 15.70 -9.16 23.90
N ASN A 242 15.98 -7.87 24.15
CA ASN A 242 15.09 -7.03 24.95
C ASN A 242 14.07 -6.20 24.16
N ARG A 243 14.09 -6.21 22.81
CA ARG A 243 13.13 -5.46 21.98
C ARG A 243 12.76 -6.23 20.69
N PRO A 244 11.77 -7.14 20.76
CA PRO A 244 11.43 -8.04 19.63
C PRO A 244 11.01 -7.29 18.36
N ALA A 245 10.44 -6.09 18.49
CA ALA A 245 10.02 -5.29 17.35
C ALA A 245 11.20 -4.75 16.52
N VAL A 246 12.33 -4.37 17.15
CA VAL A 246 13.50 -3.87 16.42
C VAL A 246 14.27 -5.02 15.78
N VAL A 247 14.32 -6.17 16.44
CA VAL A 247 14.88 -7.42 15.84
C VAL A 247 14.10 -7.81 14.60
N GLN A 248 12.76 -7.78 14.65
CA GLN A 248 11.93 -8.06 13.49
C GLN A 248 12.19 -7.07 12.35
N LEU A 249 12.29 -5.76 12.66
CA LEU A 249 12.60 -4.75 11.65
C LEU A 249 13.98 -4.98 11.03
N LEU A 250 15.02 -5.22 11.83
CA LEU A 250 16.37 -5.51 11.34
C LEU A 250 16.41 -6.80 10.51
N SER A 251 15.69 -7.84 10.90
CA SER A 251 15.53 -9.07 10.12
C SER A 251 14.90 -8.80 8.76
N THR A 252 13.81 -8.01 8.72
CA THR A 252 13.17 -7.65 7.43
C THR A 252 14.09 -6.82 6.53
N VAL A 253 14.91 -5.95 7.12
CA VAL A 253 15.89 -5.16 6.38
C VAL A 253 17.06 -6.05 5.89
N ALA A 254 17.41 -7.10 6.63
CA ALA A 254 18.39 -8.10 6.21
C ALA A 254 17.90 -8.90 4.99
N ASP A 255 16.66 -9.39 5.03
CA ASP A 255 16.05 -10.11 3.91
C ASP A 255 15.99 -9.23 2.65
N LEU A 256 15.63 -7.96 2.85
CA LEU A 256 15.59 -6.99 1.76
C LEU A 256 16.99 -6.65 1.25
N SER A 257 17.99 -6.62 2.12
CA SER A 257 19.40 -6.44 1.73
C SER A 257 19.87 -7.59 0.84
N ALA A 258 19.54 -8.84 1.19
CA ALA A 258 19.86 -10.01 0.36
C ALA A 258 19.20 -9.94 -1.02
N HIS A 259 17.93 -9.52 -1.07
CA HIS A 259 17.21 -9.31 -2.33
C HIS A 259 17.88 -8.25 -3.22
N LEU A 260 18.22 -7.09 -2.65
CA LEU A 260 18.90 -6.01 -3.38
C LEU A 260 20.30 -6.40 -3.84
N VAL A 261 21.07 -7.15 -3.05
CA VAL A 261 22.37 -7.69 -3.47
C VAL A 261 22.24 -8.56 -4.71
N HIS A 262 21.20 -9.38 -4.78
CA HIS A 262 20.93 -10.24 -5.94
C HIS A 262 20.59 -9.41 -7.19
N ILE A 263 19.76 -8.38 -7.04
CA ILE A 263 19.39 -7.48 -8.15
C ILE A 263 20.62 -6.68 -8.61
N LEU A 264 21.39 -6.10 -7.70
CA LEU A 264 22.58 -5.30 -8.01
C LEU A 264 23.70 -6.14 -8.65
N LYS A 265 23.79 -7.44 -8.37
CA LYS A 265 24.72 -8.36 -9.07
C LYS A 265 24.29 -8.65 -10.52
N ARG A 266 22.98 -8.65 -10.78
CA ARG A 266 22.41 -8.84 -12.12
C ARG A 266 22.33 -7.54 -12.91
N PHE A 267 22.59 -6.40 -12.26
CA PHE A 267 22.62 -5.10 -12.91
C PHE A 267 23.73 -5.03 -13.96
N SER A 268 23.33 -4.75 -15.20
CA SER A 268 24.25 -4.46 -16.30
C SER A 268 24.06 -3.03 -16.76
N VAL A 269 25.16 -2.28 -16.88
CA VAL A 269 25.16 -0.91 -17.43
C VAL A 269 24.74 -0.91 -18.90
N GLN A 270 24.85 -2.05 -19.60
CA GLN A 270 24.48 -2.18 -21.01
C GLN A 270 22.97 -2.39 -21.23
N ASP A 271 22.25 -2.90 -20.22
CA ASP A 271 20.81 -3.17 -20.32
C ASP A 271 19.99 -2.09 -19.59
N LYS A 272 19.67 -1.02 -20.33
CA LYS A 272 18.88 0.11 -19.83
C LYS A 272 17.43 -0.26 -19.48
N SER A 273 16.91 -1.39 -19.97
CA SER A 273 15.55 -1.82 -19.64
C SER A 273 15.43 -2.29 -18.18
N GLY A 274 16.51 -2.86 -17.64
CA GLY A 274 16.63 -3.28 -16.24
C GLY A 274 16.71 -2.12 -15.24
N TRP A 275 17.06 -0.91 -15.69
CA TRP A 275 17.29 0.25 -14.81
C TRP A 275 16.00 0.70 -14.15
N ARG A 276 14.87 0.65 -14.87
CA ARG A 276 13.56 1.02 -14.34
C ARG A 276 13.13 0.13 -13.17
N PHE A 277 13.42 -1.17 -13.23
CA PHE A 277 13.11 -2.10 -12.14
C PHE A 277 14.01 -1.84 -10.93
N LEU A 278 15.31 -1.64 -11.15
CA LEU A 278 16.25 -1.30 -10.07
C LEU A 278 15.87 0.01 -9.37
N VAL A 279 15.46 1.04 -10.11
CA VAL A 279 14.99 2.31 -9.54
C VAL A 279 13.77 2.09 -8.64
N VAL A 280 12.78 1.33 -9.11
CA VAL A 280 11.58 1.02 -8.32
C VAL A 280 11.93 0.24 -7.04
N ASP A 281 12.80 -0.75 -7.12
CA ASP A 281 13.23 -1.55 -5.96
C ASP A 281 14.00 -0.69 -4.94
N LEU A 282 14.89 0.18 -5.40
CA LEU A 282 15.62 1.12 -4.55
C LEU A 282 14.67 2.14 -3.89
N GLU A 283 13.72 2.71 -4.62
CA GLU A 283 12.72 3.65 -4.07
C GLU A 283 11.82 3.01 -3.02
N GLN A 284 11.40 1.76 -3.23
CA GLN A 284 10.53 1.04 -2.30
C GLN A 284 11.28 0.56 -1.06
N SER A 285 12.58 0.27 -1.17
CA SER A 285 13.40 -0.17 -0.06
C SER A 285 13.83 0.95 0.88
N LEU A 286 14.04 2.16 0.35
CA LEU A 286 14.62 3.29 1.08
C LEU A 286 13.85 3.70 2.36
N PRO A 287 12.50 3.73 2.38
CA PRO A 287 11.75 4.00 3.61
C PRO A 287 11.98 2.97 4.72
N LEU A 288 12.23 1.69 4.38
CA LEU A 288 12.48 0.64 5.36
C LEU A 288 13.89 0.76 5.96
N PHE A 289 14.90 1.06 5.15
CA PHE A 289 16.25 1.36 5.65
C PHE A 289 16.27 2.60 6.54
N SER A 290 15.54 3.66 6.16
CA SER A 290 15.41 4.87 6.99
C SER A 290 14.67 4.59 8.30
N ALA A 291 13.62 3.76 8.29
CA ALA A 291 12.94 3.33 9.51
C ALA A 291 13.86 2.51 10.43
N ALA A 292 14.67 1.62 9.87
CA ALA A 292 15.65 0.82 10.61
C ALA A 292 16.77 1.69 11.20
N LEU A 293 17.24 2.70 10.45
CA LEU A 293 18.23 3.67 10.94
C LEU A 293 17.66 4.46 12.13
N ASN A 294 16.45 5.00 12.00
CA ASN A 294 15.79 5.74 13.07
C ASN A 294 15.51 4.87 14.32
N ALA A 295 15.15 3.60 14.12
CA ALA A 295 14.95 2.66 15.23
C ALA A 295 16.27 2.35 15.94
N THR A 296 17.35 2.12 15.19
CA THR A 296 18.70 1.88 15.72
C THR A 296 19.24 3.11 16.44
N ASP A 297 19.04 4.32 15.91
CA ASP A 297 19.44 5.57 16.55
C ASP A 297 18.76 5.78 17.91
N ARG A 298 17.45 5.49 17.99
CA ARG A 298 16.72 5.49 19.26
C ARG A 298 17.26 4.43 20.24
N LEU A 299 17.73 3.28 19.77
CA LEU A 299 18.35 2.27 20.63
C LEU A 299 19.69 2.73 21.20
N VAL A 300 20.50 3.39 20.38
CA VAL A 300 21.79 3.95 20.80
C VAL A 300 21.56 5.03 21.86
N GLN A 301 20.57 5.91 21.66
CA GLN A 301 20.23 7.00 22.60
C GLN A 301 19.61 6.49 23.92
N GLN A 302 18.78 5.45 23.88
CA GLN A 302 18.09 4.90 25.07
C GLN A 302 18.85 3.76 25.76
N SER A 303 20.19 3.77 25.69
CA SER A 303 21.03 2.62 25.97
C SER A 303 20.75 2.01 27.36
N THR A 304 20.26 0.77 27.37
CA THR A 304 19.98 -0.02 28.57
C THR A 304 21.23 -0.84 28.93
N PRO A 305 21.57 -1.05 30.22
CA PRO A 305 22.71 -1.91 30.59
C PRO A 305 22.57 -3.31 29.99
N GLY A 306 23.62 -3.80 29.32
CA GLY A 306 23.66 -5.10 28.63
C GLY A 306 23.47 -5.07 27.11
N THR A 307 23.42 -3.89 26.47
CA THR A 307 23.40 -3.78 25.01
C THR A 307 24.80 -3.45 24.47
N ASP A 308 25.31 -4.23 23.52
CA ASP A 308 26.59 -3.94 22.86
C ASP A 308 26.50 -2.66 22.02
N ARG A 309 26.98 -1.56 22.61
CA ARG A 309 27.03 -0.23 21.99
C ARG A 309 27.94 -0.17 20.77
N ASN A 310 29.00 -0.97 20.74
CA ASN A 310 29.93 -1.00 19.61
C ASN A 310 29.25 -1.68 18.41
N TRP A 311 28.59 -2.82 18.63
CA TRP A 311 27.80 -3.47 17.59
C TRP A 311 26.69 -2.57 17.04
N LEU A 312 25.90 -1.93 17.90
CA LEU A 312 24.86 -0.99 17.48
C LEU A 312 25.42 0.20 16.67
N GLY A 313 26.58 0.72 17.06
CA GLY A 313 27.28 1.77 16.31
C GLY A 313 27.68 1.31 14.91
N HIS A 314 28.17 0.07 14.75
CA HIS A 314 28.49 -0.51 13.44
C HIS A 314 27.22 -0.72 12.58
N VAL A 315 26.12 -1.18 13.17
CA VAL A 315 24.83 -1.34 12.49
C VAL A 315 24.30 0.03 12.02
N GLN A 316 24.35 1.05 12.88
CA GLN A 316 23.93 2.41 12.55
C GLN A 316 24.76 3.00 11.40
N ALA A 317 26.10 2.89 11.49
CA ALA A 317 26.99 3.37 10.44
C ALA A 317 26.77 2.66 9.10
N SER A 318 26.50 1.34 9.15
CA SER A 318 26.20 0.56 7.95
C SER A 318 24.87 0.97 7.31
N LEU A 319 23.81 1.16 8.10
CA LEU A 319 22.50 1.63 7.61
C LEU A 319 22.59 3.03 6.98
N LEU A 320 23.34 3.94 7.61
CA LEU A 320 23.56 5.29 7.08
C LEU A 320 24.33 5.28 5.75
N ASN A 321 25.37 4.46 5.65
CA ASN A 321 26.12 4.27 4.41
C ASN A 321 25.27 3.65 3.29
N ILE A 322 24.41 2.68 3.62
CA ILE A 322 23.49 2.08 2.66
C ILE A 322 22.50 3.13 2.15
N GLU A 323 21.88 3.91 3.04
CA GLU A 323 20.92 4.95 2.65
C GLU A 323 21.56 6.00 1.75
N LEU A 324 22.76 6.48 2.09
CA LEU A 324 23.52 7.44 1.27
C LEU A 324 23.79 6.88 -0.13
N ARG A 325 24.32 5.65 -0.21
CA ARG A 325 24.66 5.00 -1.48
C ARG A 325 23.42 4.69 -2.33
N MET A 326 22.29 4.35 -1.72
CA MET A 326 21.02 4.19 -2.41
C MET A 326 20.56 5.49 -3.06
N ARG A 327 20.62 6.61 -2.33
CA ARG A 327 20.25 7.94 -2.86
C ARG A 327 21.19 8.37 -3.98
N GLU A 328 22.49 8.16 -3.80
CA GLU A 328 23.50 8.44 -4.82
C GLU A 328 23.32 7.63 -6.10
N LEU A 329 22.93 6.35 -5.99
CA LEU A 329 22.65 5.50 -7.14
C LEU A 329 21.33 5.90 -7.82
N LEU A 330 20.29 6.23 -7.05
CA LEU A 330 19.02 6.72 -7.57
C LEU A 330 19.17 8.03 -8.36
N ILE A 331 20.01 8.96 -7.90
CA ILE A 331 20.29 10.22 -8.62
C ILE A 331 20.95 9.96 -9.98
N GLN A 332 21.72 8.88 -10.13
CA GLN A 332 22.39 8.55 -11.39
C GLN A 332 21.57 7.68 -12.34
N LEU A 333 20.61 6.93 -11.82
CA LEU A 333 19.72 6.08 -12.61
C LEU A 333 18.48 6.82 -13.14
N ARG A 334 18.23 8.04 -12.64
CA ARG A 334 17.22 8.98 -13.12
C ARG A 334 17.82 9.90 -14.17
#